data_AF-A0A660QZD9-F1
#
_entry.id   AF-A0A660QZD9-F1
#
_cell.length_a   1.000
_cell.length_b   1.000
_cell.length_c   1.000
_cell.angle_alpha   90.00
_cell.angle_beta   90.00
_cell.angle_gamma   90.00
#
_symmetry.space_group_name_H-M   'P 1'
#
loop_
_entity.id
_entity.type
_entity.pdbx_description
1 polymer ?
#
loop_
_entity_poly.entity_id
_entity_poly.type
_entity_poly.pdbx_seq_one_letter_code
_entity_poly.pdbx_strand_id
1 'polypeptide(L)'
;MKMKYTIALLTLIGVVGSTQAAWQGRAHWVGGGAAGDYYDAANWIMEAGDAAGANAVPANVPGLEYDMFLDNGGSTALSQDTLVNVASLGGVAWAGKAPTDVTLTINNANVETIWWFVMGEQFGASGTINMNGGSLTVGTDLMLGAHNGGSGTLNMTAGTVTAGQLFVAFDDGASDVSQQTGVLNLSGGTVNAGAFFMNAQGYVDISGNGQLVINGDVTGNINTWIGNGQIVGDGGAGTASASYDIGSDTTTVIPEPGTLGMVALMGGGLLWVRRKFMI
;
A
#
# COMPACT_ATOMS: atom_id res chain seq x y z
N MET A 1 -68.81 12.43 -19.41
CA MET A 1 -67.94 13.38 -18.68
C MET A 1 -66.69 12.60 -18.27
N LYS A 2 -65.54 12.79 -18.96
CA LYS A 2 -64.32 12.01 -18.71
C LYS A 2 -63.49 12.70 -17.62
N MET A 3 -63.33 12.07 -16.47
CA MET A 3 -62.58 12.57 -15.32
C MET A 3 -61.08 12.35 -15.58
N LYS A 4 -60.30 13.43 -15.69
CA LYS A 4 -58.85 13.38 -15.84
C LYS A 4 -58.23 13.26 -14.45
N TYR A 5 -57.61 12.13 -14.14
CA TYR A 5 -56.84 11.96 -12.91
C TYR A 5 -55.43 12.53 -13.13
N THR A 6 -55.15 13.67 -12.51
CA THR A 6 -53.81 14.23 -12.43
C THR A 6 -53.10 13.57 -11.25
N ILE A 7 -52.19 12.65 -11.54
CA ILE A 7 -51.31 12.04 -10.53
C ILE A 7 -50.21 13.07 -10.23
N ALA A 8 -50.23 13.67 -9.05
CA ALA A 8 -49.14 14.50 -8.55
C ALA A 8 -48.01 13.58 -8.07
N LEU A 9 -46.93 13.49 -8.85
CA LEU A 9 -45.72 12.80 -8.46
C LEU A 9 -44.96 13.69 -7.46
N LEU A 10 -45.00 13.33 -6.18
CA LEU A 10 -44.27 14.02 -5.13
C LEU A 10 -42.82 13.52 -5.14
N THR A 11 -41.91 14.27 -5.75
CA THR A 11 -40.47 13.96 -5.72
C THR A 11 -39.92 14.29 -4.34
N LEU A 12 -39.77 13.28 -3.48
CA LEU A 12 -39.08 13.40 -2.21
C LEU A 12 -37.57 13.54 -2.49
N ILE A 13 -37.06 14.78 -2.45
CA ILE A 13 -35.61 15.03 -2.47
C ILE A 13 -35.10 14.72 -1.07
N GLY A 14 -34.68 13.48 -0.85
CA GLY A 14 -33.91 13.11 0.34
C GLY A 14 -32.54 13.77 0.24
N VAL A 15 -32.34 14.89 0.94
CA VAL A 15 -31.00 15.43 1.16
C VAL A 15 -30.32 14.50 2.14
N VAL A 16 -29.57 13.53 1.62
CA VAL A 16 -28.64 12.74 2.43
C VAL A 16 -27.45 13.66 2.71
N GLY A 17 -27.55 14.45 3.78
CA GLY A 17 -26.38 15.16 4.28
C GLY A 17 -25.43 14.12 4.87
N SER A 18 -24.29 13.90 4.23
CA SER A 18 -23.20 13.17 4.87
C SER A 18 -22.71 14.05 6.02
N THR A 19 -23.01 13.66 7.25
CA THR A 19 -22.33 14.24 8.41
C THR A 19 -20.89 13.76 8.35
N GLN A 20 -19.97 14.63 7.94
CA GLN A 20 -18.54 14.37 8.08
C GLN A 20 -18.28 14.06 9.55
N ALA A 21 -17.55 12.97 9.80
CA ALA A 21 -17.17 12.61 11.14
C ALA A 21 -16.34 13.75 11.74
N ALA A 22 -16.48 13.99 13.05
CA ALA A 22 -15.67 15.00 13.70
C ALA A 22 -14.26 14.43 13.89
N TRP A 23 -13.24 15.12 13.38
CA TRP A 23 -11.85 14.83 13.68
C TRP A 23 -11.63 14.86 15.20
N GLN A 24 -11.12 13.75 15.75
CA GLN A 24 -10.92 13.57 17.18
C GLN A 24 -9.48 13.85 17.60
N GLY A 25 -8.51 13.62 16.73
CA GLY A 25 -7.12 13.80 17.09
C GLY A 25 -6.16 12.78 16.52
N ARG A 26 -4.94 12.86 17.04
CA ARG A 26 -3.80 12.02 16.73
C ARG A 26 -3.60 11.02 17.86
N ALA A 27 -3.66 9.75 17.50
CA ALA A 27 -3.48 8.64 18.42
C ALA A 27 -2.12 8.00 18.17
N HIS A 28 -1.30 7.95 19.22
CA HIS A 28 0.05 7.42 19.18
C HIS A 28 0.11 6.07 19.86
N TRP A 29 0.73 5.13 19.17
CA TRP A 29 1.06 3.83 19.72
C TRP A 29 2.12 3.98 20.81
N VAL A 30 1.86 3.38 21.97
CA VAL A 30 2.83 3.27 23.06
C VAL A 30 3.21 1.83 23.35
N GLY A 31 2.46 0.85 22.84
CA GLY A 31 2.75 -0.58 23.02
C GLY A 31 2.84 -1.03 24.48
N GLY A 32 2.21 -0.30 25.41
CA GLY A 32 2.37 -0.47 26.87
C GLY A 32 1.49 -1.55 27.52
N GLY A 33 0.56 -2.14 26.77
CA GLY A 33 -0.39 -3.17 27.21
C GLY A 33 0.12 -4.60 27.02
N ALA A 34 -0.70 -5.57 27.45
CA ALA A 34 -0.39 -6.98 27.27
C ALA A 34 -0.45 -7.34 25.78
N ALA A 35 0.68 -7.73 25.20
CA ALA A 35 0.83 -8.38 23.89
C ALA A 35 0.75 -7.52 22.61
N GLY A 36 0.84 -6.19 22.68
CA GLY A 36 0.88 -5.37 21.45
C GLY A 36 -0.39 -5.49 20.59
N ASP A 37 -1.51 -5.83 21.23
CA ASP A 37 -2.83 -5.89 20.60
C ASP A 37 -3.27 -4.50 20.14
N TYR A 38 -3.54 -4.34 18.84
CA TYR A 38 -4.00 -3.09 18.26
C TYR A 38 -5.27 -2.58 18.98
N TYR A 39 -6.14 -3.48 19.39
CA TYR A 39 -7.46 -3.15 19.94
C TYR A 39 -7.46 -2.95 21.46
N ASP A 40 -6.30 -3.05 22.11
CA ASP A 40 -6.17 -2.65 23.51
C ASP A 40 -5.94 -1.14 23.58
N ALA A 41 -6.94 -0.43 24.10
CA ALA A 41 -6.89 0.99 24.44
C ALA A 41 -5.60 1.38 25.18
N ALA A 42 -5.07 0.53 26.07
CA ALA A 42 -3.85 0.81 26.82
C ALA A 42 -2.58 0.92 25.95
N ASN A 43 -2.64 0.48 24.68
CA ASN A 43 -1.56 0.65 23.71
C ASN A 43 -1.60 1.99 22.98
N TRP A 44 -2.58 2.85 23.26
CA TRP A 44 -2.76 4.13 22.60
C TRP A 44 -2.75 5.28 23.59
N ILE A 45 -2.10 6.38 23.22
CA ILE A 45 -2.23 7.67 23.89
C ILE A 45 -2.68 8.72 22.87
N MET A 46 -3.60 9.59 23.26
CA MET A 46 -3.95 10.76 22.45
C MET A 46 -2.91 11.86 22.64
N GLU A 47 -2.59 12.62 21.59
CA GLU A 47 -1.74 13.79 21.72
C GLU A 47 -2.39 14.85 22.63
N ALA A 48 -1.56 15.53 23.43
CA ALA A 48 -2.05 16.55 24.34
C ALA A 48 -2.69 17.72 23.57
N GLY A 49 -3.96 18.00 23.84
CA GLY A 49 -4.72 19.07 23.20
C GLY A 49 -5.76 18.59 22.18
N ASP A 50 -5.75 17.31 21.82
CA ASP A 50 -6.72 16.72 20.91
C ASP A 50 -8.03 16.32 21.64
N ALA A 51 -9.12 16.16 20.89
CA ALA A 51 -10.47 16.03 21.43
C ALA A 51 -10.77 14.62 21.98
N ALA A 52 -10.75 14.57 23.31
CA ALA A 52 -11.45 13.66 24.24
C ALA A 52 -10.89 12.24 24.49
N GLY A 53 -10.63 12.01 25.80
CA GLY A 53 -10.62 10.69 26.44
C GLY A 53 -9.29 9.95 26.36
N ALA A 54 -8.76 9.54 27.50
CA ALA A 54 -7.56 8.70 27.55
C ALA A 54 -7.79 7.41 26.74
N ASN A 55 -6.78 6.99 25.97
CA ASN A 55 -6.65 5.64 25.43
C ASN A 55 -7.75 5.24 24.41
N ALA A 56 -7.97 6.03 23.37
CA ALA A 56 -8.84 5.63 22.27
C ALA A 56 -8.09 4.77 21.25
N VAL A 57 -8.65 3.60 20.92
CA VAL A 57 -8.18 2.77 19.81
C VAL A 57 -8.57 3.47 18.50
N PRO A 58 -7.65 3.71 17.56
CA PRO A 58 -7.95 4.24 16.23
C PRO A 58 -8.66 3.19 15.39
N ALA A 59 -9.92 2.90 15.68
CA ALA A 59 -10.74 2.01 14.87
C ALA A 59 -12.22 2.27 15.14
N ASN A 60 -12.98 2.29 14.05
CA ASN A 60 -14.39 1.90 14.01
C ASN A 60 -15.28 2.45 15.14
N VAL A 61 -15.08 3.72 15.51
CA VAL A 61 -16.06 4.47 16.29
C VAL A 61 -16.89 5.28 15.28
N PRO A 62 -18.14 4.89 15.00
CA PRO A 62 -18.96 5.59 14.01
C PRO A 62 -19.03 7.09 14.31
N GLY A 63 -18.69 7.92 13.32
CA GLY A 63 -18.74 9.38 13.43
C GLY A 63 -17.47 10.06 13.97
N LEU A 64 -16.39 9.31 14.18
CA LEU A 64 -15.09 9.84 14.62
C LEU A 64 -13.98 9.55 13.60
N GLU A 65 -13.12 10.53 13.37
CA GLU A 65 -11.94 10.44 12.50
C GLU A 65 -10.67 10.59 13.36
N TYR A 66 -9.76 9.62 13.27
CA TYR A 66 -8.47 9.63 13.99
C TYR A 66 -7.32 9.57 13.00
N ASP A 67 -6.24 10.28 13.30
CA ASP A 67 -4.94 10.05 12.67
C ASP A 67 -4.18 9.01 13.50
N MET A 68 -3.73 7.95 12.85
CA MET A 68 -3.02 6.83 13.49
C MET A 68 -1.51 6.98 13.33
N PHE A 69 -0.79 7.02 14.45
CA PHE A 69 0.67 7.04 14.48
C PHE A 69 1.19 5.80 15.21
N LEU A 70 1.78 4.88 14.46
CA LEU A 70 2.56 3.80 15.03
C LEU A 70 4.02 4.29 15.08
N ASP A 71 4.41 4.95 16.18
CA ASP A 71 5.66 5.72 16.28
C ASP A 71 6.53 5.38 17.51
N ASN A 72 6.06 4.47 18.36
CA ASN A 72 6.87 3.80 19.36
C ASN A 72 7.18 2.40 18.83
N GLY A 73 8.45 2.03 18.71
CA GLY A 73 8.87 0.80 18.03
C GLY A 73 8.11 -0.45 18.51
N GLY A 74 8.02 -1.45 17.66
CA GLY A 74 7.34 -2.71 17.98
C GLY A 74 6.51 -3.26 16.84
N SER A 75 5.59 -4.17 17.18
CA SER A 75 4.70 -4.78 16.21
C SER A 75 3.29 -4.89 16.74
N THR A 76 2.32 -4.72 15.84
CA THR A 76 0.90 -4.94 16.11
C THR A 76 0.22 -5.57 14.90
N ALA A 77 -1.00 -6.07 15.09
CA ALA A 77 -1.77 -6.73 14.04
C ALA A 77 -3.23 -6.26 14.02
N LEU A 78 -3.74 -6.04 12.81
CA LEU A 78 -5.15 -5.77 12.52
C LEU A 78 -5.82 -7.07 12.09
N SER A 79 -6.88 -7.42 12.80
CA SER A 79 -7.72 -8.59 12.55
C SER A 79 -9.20 -8.25 12.41
N GLN A 80 -9.54 -6.96 12.44
CA GLN A 80 -10.86 -6.39 12.31
C GLN A 80 -10.80 -5.15 11.41
N ASP A 81 -11.93 -4.84 10.79
CA ASP A 81 -12.04 -3.69 9.90
C ASP A 81 -11.73 -2.38 10.63
N THR A 82 -10.92 -1.55 9.99
CA THR A 82 -10.33 -0.36 10.59
C THR A 82 -10.39 0.79 9.58
N LEU A 83 -11.07 1.87 9.96
CA LEU A 83 -11.09 3.13 9.21
C LEU A 83 -10.40 4.19 10.05
N VAL A 84 -9.41 4.86 9.46
CA VAL A 84 -8.70 6.00 10.03
C VAL A 84 -8.61 7.12 9.00
N ASN A 85 -8.34 8.35 9.44
CA ASN A 85 -8.19 9.49 8.54
C ASN A 85 -6.84 9.43 7.82
N VAL A 86 -5.77 9.24 8.60
CA VAL A 86 -4.37 9.11 8.15
C VAL A 86 -3.70 7.97 8.91
N ALA A 87 -2.71 7.33 8.29
CA ALA A 87 -1.82 6.39 8.95
C ALA A 87 -0.34 6.74 8.70
N SER A 88 0.47 6.78 9.76
CA SER A 88 1.94 6.93 9.67
C SER A 88 2.65 5.89 10.53
N LEU A 89 3.63 5.20 9.94
CA LEU A 89 4.44 4.15 10.58
C LEU A 89 5.90 4.61 10.68
N GLY A 90 6.45 4.57 11.89
CA GLY A 90 7.86 4.89 12.18
C GLY A 90 8.18 6.38 12.33
N GLY A 91 7.20 7.27 12.21
CA GLY A 91 7.42 8.72 12.02
C GLY A 91 8.03 9.52 13.19
N VAL A 92 8.88 10.48 12.82
CA VAL A 92 9.61 11.46 13.67
C VAL A 92 9.06 12.90 13.51
N ALA A 93 8.33 13.19 12.44
CA ALA A 93 8.17 14.57 11.95
C ALA A 93 7.34 15.50 12.87
N TRP A 94 6.42 14.97 13.67
CA TRP A 94 5.42 15.81 14.34
C TRP A 94 5.57 15.91 15.86
N ALA A 95 6.23 14.95 16.50
CA ALA A 95 6.22 14.83 17.97
C ALA A 95 7.61 14.88 18.65
N GLY A 96 8.69 15.09 17.90
CA GLY A 96 10.05 15.09 18.47
C GLY A 96 10.48 13.74 19.05
N LYS A 97 9.84 12.65 18.61
CA LYS A 97 10.19 11.29 19.01
C LYS A 97 11.39 10.78 18.20
N ALA A 98 12.15 9.85 18.79
CA ALA A 98 13.24 9.20 18.07
C ALA A 98 12.67 8.34 16.93
N PRO A 99 13.42 8.13 15.82
CA PRO A 99 13.03 7.19 14.79
C PRO A 99 12.87 5.79 15.39
N THR A 100 11.84 5.09 14.93
CA THR A 100 11.54 3.75 15.40
C THR A 100 11.25 2.81 14.23
N ASP A 101 11.53 1.53 14.46
CA ASP A 101 11.15 0.45 13.57
C ASP A 101 9.80 -0.12 14.01
N VAL A 102 8.82 -0.07 13.11
CA VAL A 102 7.45 -0.45 13.41
C VAL A 102 6.93 -1.43 12.37
N THR A 103 6.24 -2.48 12.83
CA THR A 103 5.63 -3.49 11.97
C THR A 103 4.12 -3.61 12.21
N LEU A 104 3.32 -3.35 11.18
CA LEU A 104 1.88 -3.59 11.17
C LEU A 104 1.56 -4.85 10.36
N THR A 105 0.82 -5.79 10.93
CA THR A 105 0.35 -6.97 10.19
C THR A 105 -1.15 -6.85 9.90
N ILE A 106 -1.57 -7.03 8.65
CA ILE A 106 -2.99 -7.07 8.26
C ILE A 106 -3.37 -8.53 7.99
N ASN A 107 -4.22 -9.10 8.86
CA ASN A 107 -4.64 -10.50 8.81
C ASN A 107 -6.12 -10.60 8.44
N ASN A 108 -6.42 -10.60 7.14
CA ASN A 108 -7.80 -10.74 6.62
C ASN A 108 -8.77 -9.64 7.10
N ALA A 109 -8.25 -8.46 7.45
CA ALA A 109 -9.04 -7.28 7.80
C ALA A 109 -9.15 -6.32 6.62
N ASN A 110 -10.17 -5.45 6.62
CA ASN A 110 -10.26 -4.33 5.69
C ASN A 110 -9.79 -3.05 6.39
N VAL A 111 -8.70 -2.47 5.90
CA VAL A 111 -8.12 -1.23 6.41
C VAL A 111 -8.36 -0.12 5.40
N GLU A 112 -8.88 1.01 5.86
CA GLU A 112 -9.13 2.17 5.01
C GLU A 112 -8.52 3.43 5.64
N THR A 113 -7.82 4.21 4.83
CA THR A 113 -7.38 5.56 5.17
C THR A 113 -8.04 6.57 4.23
N ILE A 114 -8.58 7.65 4.79
CA ILE A 114 -9.25 8.70 3.99
C ILE A 114 -8.24 9.44 3.10
N TRP A 115 -7.05 9.73 3.62
CA TRP A 115 -6.02 10.45 2.89
C TRP A 115 -4.81 9.56 2.64
N TRP A 116 -3.74 9.77 3.40
CA TRP A 116 -2.44 9.16 3.16
C TRP A 116 -2.15 8.04 4.15
N PHE A 117 -1.37 7.08 3.67
CA PHE A 117 -0.74 6.04 4.45
C PHE A 117 0.76 6.06 4.16
N VAL A 118 1.56 6.42 5.16
CA VAL A 118 3.03 6.52 5.02
C VAL A 118 3.74 5.49 5.89
N MET A 119 4.74 4.82 5.31
CA MET A 119 5.66 3.93 6.01
C MET A 119 7.07 4.49 5.95
N GLY A 120 7.68 4.73 7.12
CA GLY A 120 9.00 5.33 7.23
C GLY A 120 9.02 6.73 6.66
N GLU A 121 8.49 7.70 7.41
CA GLU A 121 8.28 9.06 6.89
C GLU A 121 9.56 9.91 6.85
N GLN A 122 10.43 9.89 7.86
CA GLN A 122 11.61 10.78 7.93
C GLN A 122 12.68 10.25 8.91
N PHE A 123 13.92 10.75 8.76
CA PHE A 123 15.03 10.69 9.72
C PHE A 123 15.44 9.29 10.19
N GLY A 124 15.47 8.32 9.27
CA GLY A 124 15.82 6.94 9.61
C GLY A 124 14.67 6.13 10.20
N ALA A 125 13.45 6.67 10.19
CA ALA A 125 12.23 5.93 10.50
C ALA A 125 12.06 4.72 9.59
N SER A 126 11.67 3.57 10.15
CA SER A 126 11.33 2.39 9.36
C SER A 126 9.91 1.90 9.63
N GLY A 127 9.10 1.78 8.59
CA GLY A 127 7.77 1.18 8.64
C GLY A 127 7.71 -0.10 7.81
N THR A 128 7.15 -1.18 8.37
CA THR A 128 6.86 -2.42 7.66
C THR A 128 5.39 -2.77 7.75
N ILE A 129 4.76 -3.10 6.62
CA ILE A 129 3.46 -3.76 6.58
C ILE A 129 3.64 -5.21 6.10
N ASN A 130 3.04 -6.15 6.82
CA ASN A 130 2.88 -7.53 6.38
C ASN A 130 1.39 -7.79 6.09
N MET A 131 1.02 -7.94 4.83
CA MET A 131 -0.35 -8.18 4.40
C MET A 131 -0.56 -9.64 4.02
N ASN A 132 -1.23 -10.38 4.90
CA ASN A 132 -1.50 -11.80 4.74
C ASN A 132 -2.85 -12.09 4.07
N GLY A 133 -3.67 -11.07 3.83
CA GLY A 133 -5.00 -11.13 3.23
C GLY A 133 -5.81 -9.86 3.51
N GLY A 134 -7.09 -9.86 3.15
CA GLY A 134 -7.99 -8.71 3.37
C GLY A 134 -7.81 -7.59 2.34
N SER A 135 -8.08 -6.35 2.74
CA SER A 135 -7.90 -5.17 1.88
C SER A 135 -7.24 -3.99 2.60
N LEU A 136 -6.49 -3.19 1.85
CA LEU A 136 -5.96 -1.89 2.27
C LEU A 136 -6.35 -0.85 1.22
N THR A 137 -7.23 0.08 1.57
CA THR A 137 -7.67 1.17 0.68
C THR A 137 -7.11 2.49 1.19
N VAL A 138 -6.39 3.21 0.35
CA VAL A 138 -5.78 4.50 0.66
C VAL A 138 -6.36 5.55 -0.28
N GLY A 139 -7.06 6.53 0.27
CA GLY A 139 -7.82 7.51 -0.52
C GLY A 139 -6.95 8.39 -1.42
N THR A 140 -5.74 8.75 -0.97
CA THR A 140 -4.75 9.46 -1.79
C THR A 140 -3.46 8.67 -1.92
N ASP A 141 -2.53 8.85 -0.98
CA ASP A 141 -1.12 8.52 -1.21
C ASP A 141 -0.67 7.39 -0.30
N LEU A 142 -0.29 6.27 -0.90
CA LEU A 142 0.42 5.20 -0.23
C LEU A 142 1.92 5.37 -0.48
N MET A 143 2.69 5.68 0.56
CA MET A 143 4.12 5.96 0.44
C MET A 143 4.96 4.92 1.19
N LEU A 144 5.88 4.27 0.48
CA LEU A 144 6.86 3.34 1.03
C LEU A 144 8.22 4.05 1.09
N GLY A 145 8.65 4.47 2.28
CA GLY A 145 9.88 5.23 2.47
C GLY A 145 9.72 6.62 1.91
N ALA A 146 9.17 7.53 2.71
CA ALA A 146 8.98 8.92 2.31
C ALA A 146 10.12 9.79 2.85
N HIS A 147 10.31 10.95 2.22
CA HIS A 147 11.16 12.07 2.63
C HIS A 147 12.55 11.66 3.18
N ASN A 148 13.21 12.55 3.92
CA ASN A 148 14.63 12.48 4.26
C ASN A 148 14.99 11.26 5.10
N GLY A 149 15.43 10.16 4.48
CA GLY A 149 15.95 8.99 5.18
C GLY A 149 14.89 8.01 5.67
N GLY A 150 13.63 8.14 5.23
CA GLY A 150 12.59 7.20 5.58
C GLY A 150 12.70 5.87 4.85
N SER A 151 12.41 4.77 5.54
CA SER A 151 12.42 3.41 5.00
C SER A 151 11.06 2.73 5.14
N GLY A 152 10.42 2.37 4.02
CA GLY A 152 9.12 1.70 4.03
C GLY A 152 9.17 0.37 3.30
N THR A 153 8.61 -0.67 3.91
CA THR A 153 8.49 -2.00 3.30
C THR A 153 7.05 -2.48 3.35
N LEU A 154 6.51 -2.89 2.20
CA LEU A 154 5.24 -3.60 2.10
C LEU A 154 5.51 -5.03 1.62
N ASN A 155 5.24 -6.01 2.49
CA ASN A 155 5.27 -7.43 2.16
C ASN A 155 3.84 -7.94 1.99
N MET A 156 3.50 -8.43 0.79
CA MET A 156 2.16 -8.88 0.47
C MET A 156 2.15 -10.31 -0.05
N THR A 157 1.48 -11.21 0.68
CA THR A 157 1.31 -12.62 0.28
C THR A 157 -0.09 -12.91 -0.24
N ALA A 158 -1.09 -12.09 0.09
CA ALA A 158 -2.46 -12.17 -0.42
C ALA A 158 -3.22 -10.85 -0.16
N GLY A 159 -4.46 -10.77 -0.66
CA GLY A 159 -5.36 -9.63 -0.47
C GLY A 159 -5.32 -8.61 -1.61
N THR A 160 -5.86 -7.43 -1.35
CA THR A 160 -5.90 -6.32 -2.32
C THR A 160 -5.48 -5.01 -1.68
N VAL A 161 -4.53 -4.30 -2.29
CA VAL A 161 -4.24 -2.89 -1.97
C VAL A 161 -4.82 -2.01 -3.07
N THR A 162 -5.46 -0.90 -2.69
CA THR A 162 -5.93 0.13 -3.62
C THR A 162 -5.44 1.48 -3.14
N ALA A 163 -4.71 2.21 -3.97
CA ALA A 163 -4.20 3.55 -3.65
C ALA A 163 -4.47 4.52 -4.79
N GLY A 164 -4.80 5.78 -4.47
CA GLY A 164 -4.88 6.84 -5.46
C GLY A 164 -3.52 7.04 -6.16
N GLN A 165 -2.46 7.14 -5.37
CA GLN A 165 -1.07 7.19 -5.82
C GLN A 165 -0.22 6.23 -4.97
N LEU A 166 0.65 5.48 -5.63
CA LEU A 166 1.63 4.64 -4.97
C LEU A 166 3.02 5.21 -5.21
N PHE A 167 3.72 5.52 -4.12
CA PHE A 167 5.09 5.99 -4.14
C PHE A 167 6.01 4.97 -3.49
N VAL A 168 7.09 4.61 -4.18
CA VAL A 168 8.14 3.71 -3.68
C VAL A 168 9.46 4.48 -3.66
N ALA A 169 9.94 4.79 -2.46
CA ALA A 169 10.98 5.78 -2.18
C ALA A 169 10.56 7.18 -2.67
N PHE A 170 9.68 7.83 -1.91
CA PHE A 170 9.14 9.16 -2.25
C PHE A 170 10.06 10.28 -1.79
N ASP A 171 10.51 11.12 -2.72
CA ASP A 171 11.22 12.36 -2.43
C ASP A 171 10.37 13.58 -2.84
N ASP A 172 10.25 14.55 -1.94
CA ASP A 172 9.60 15.84 -2.19
C ASP A 172 10.54 16.87 -2.85
N GLY A 173 11.77 16.45 -3.18
CA GLY A 173 12.79 17.26 -3.83
C GLY A 173 13.59 18.14 -2.88
N ALA A 174 13.36 18.05 -1.56
CA ALA A 174 14.07 18.85 -0.56
C ALA A 174 15.33 18.17 0.00
N SER A 175 15.67 16.95 -0.44
CA SER A 175 16.56 16.07 0.34
C SER A 175 17.58 15.25 -0.43
N ASP A 176 18.52 14.68 0.33
CA ASP A 176 19.44 13.67 -0.14
C ASP A 176 18.69 12.36 -0.39
N VAL A 177 18.27 12.15 -1.64
CA VAL A 177 17.57 10.94 -2.11
C VAL A 177 18.30 9.65 -1.77
N SER A 178 19.62 9.69 -1.48
CA SER A 178 20.40 8.48 -1.22
C SER A 178 20.02 7.75 0.07
N GLN A 179 19.23 8.36 0.95
CA GLN A 179 18.91 7.80 2.27
C GLN A 179 17.51 7.19 2.36
N GLN A 180 16.64 7.44 1.38
CA GLN A 180 15.27 6.95 1.39
C GLN A 180 15.25 5.54 0.82
N THR A 181 14.36 4.66 1.29
CA THR A 181 14.24 3.32 0.71
C THR A 181 12.80 2.86 0.74
N GLY A 182 12.26 2.51 -0.42
CA GLY A 182 10.92 1.95 -0.57
C GLY A 182 11.03 0.55 -1.13
N VAL A 183 10.42 -0.42 -0.45
CA VAL A 183 10.44 -1.83 -0.85
C VAL A 183 9.01 -2.35 -0.97
N LEU A 184 8.66 -2.85 -2.14
CA LEU A 184 7.38 -3.50 -2.41
C LEU A 184 7.61 -4.96 -2.81
N ASN A 185 7.26 -5.89 -1.93
CA ASN A 185 7.38 -7.33 -2.17
C ASN A 185 6.00 -7.94 -2.37
N LEU A 186 5.71 -8.41 -3.58
CA LEU A 186 4.42 -8.97 -4.00
C LEU A 186 4.58 -10.45 -4.35
N SER A 187 4.49 -11.35 -3.36
CA SER A 187 4.49 -12.80 -3.62
C SER A 187 3.08 -13.36 -3.91
N GLY A 188 2.05 -12.53 -3.69
CA GLY A 188 0.65 -12.82 -3.99
C GLY A 188 -0.23 -11.58 -3.85
N GLY A 189 -1.50 -11.70 -4.22
CA GLY A 189 -2.46 -10.59 -4.17
C GLY A 189 -2.28 -9.56 -5.28
N THR A 190 -2.98 -8.44 -5.16
CA THR A 190 -3.00 -7.38 -6.19
C THR A 190 -2.89 -6.00 -5.57
N VAL A 191 -1.99 -5.17 -6.09
CA VAL A 191 -1.92 -3.74 -5.80
C VAL A 191 -2.50 -2.97 -6.99
N ASN A 192 -3.54 -2.17 -6.76
CA ASN A 192 -4.14 -1.26 -7.74
C ASN A 192 -3.75 0.18 -7.42
N ALA A 193 -3.08 0.86 -8.34
CA ALA A 193 -2.62 2.22 -8.16
C ALA A 193 -3.19 3.15 -9.26
N GLY A 194 -3.75 4.29 -8.86
CA GLY A 194 -4.17 5.31 -9.82
C GLY A 194 -2.98 5.97 -10.54
N ALA A 195 -1.85 6.11 -9.86
CA ALA A 195 -0.56 6.48 -10.42
C ALA A 195 0.57 5.76 -9.66
N PHE A 196 1.71 5.56 -10.32
CA PHE A 196 2.86 4.89 -9.73
C PHE A 196 4.13 5.72 -9.93
N PHE A 197 4.82 6.00 -8.82
CA PHE A 197 6.04 6.80 -8.78
C PHE A 197 7.14 6.03 -8.03
N MET A 198 8.34 6.05 -8.59
CA MET A 198 9.50 5.40 -7.99
C MET A 198 10.78 6.16 -8.37
N ASN A 199 11.65 6.39 -7.37
CA ASN A 199 12.97 6.97 -7.60
C ASN A 199 14.06 5.87 -7.70
N ALA A 200 15.34 6.23 -7.69
CA ALA A 200 16.45 5.28 -7.84
C ALA A 200 16.65 4.33 -6.64
N GLN A 201 16.07 4.64 -5.49
CA GLN A 201 16.15 3.89 -4.25
C GLN A 201 14.92 3.01 -4.00
N GLY A 202 13.93 3.07 -4.89
CA GLY A 202 12.79 2.18 -4.87
C GLY A 202 13.13 0.81 -5.44
N TYR A 203 12.56 -0.23 -4.82
CA TYR A 203 12.69 -1.62 -5.21
C TYR A 203 11.34 -2.32 -5.18
N VAL A 204 11.04 -3.07 -6.24
CA VAL A 204 9.83 -3.89 -6.36
C VAL A 204 10.23 -5.31 -6.77
N ASP A 205 9.80 -6.29 -5.99
CA ASP A 205 9.90 -7.70 -6.35
C ASP A 205 8.49 -8.27 -6.48
N ILE A 206 8.17 -8.79 -7.66
CA ILE A 206 6.89 -9.44 -7.93
C ILE A 206 7.16 -10.92 -8.19
N SER A 207 6.57 -11.79 -7.40
CA SER A 207 6.77 -13.24 -7.47
C SER A 207 5.46 -13.99 -7.32
N GLY A 208 5.47 -15.28 -7.68
CA GLY A 208 4.29 -16.14 -7.52
C GLY A 208 3.06 -15.60 -8.24
N ASN A 209 2.02 -15.24 -7.48
CA ASN A 209 0.76 -14.71 -8.01
C ASN A 209 0.59 -13.20 -7.78
N GLY A 210 1.64 -12.50 -7.35
CA GLY A 210 1.60 -11.05 -7.12
C GLY A 210 1.38 -10.27 -8.41
N GLN A 211 0.64 -9.17 -8.32
CA GLN A 211 0.36 -8.29 -9.46
C GLN A 211 0.36 -6.83 -9.03
N LEU A 212 0.96 -5.96 -9.85
CA LEU A 212 0.83 -4.52 -9.76
C LEU A 212 0.05 -4.02 -10.98
N VAL A 213 -1.08 -3.36 -10.74
CA VAL A 213 -1.98 -2.80 -11.76
C VAL A 213 -2.01 -1.29 -11.61
N ILE A 214 -1.70 -0.58 -12.70
CA ILE A 214 -1.55 0.88 -12.71
C ILE A 214 -2.46 1.45 -13.79
N ASN A 215 -3.17 2.55 -13.52
CA ASN A 215 -3.98 3.21 -14.54
C ASN A 215 -3.14 3.85 -15.65
N GLY A 216 -3.63 3.78 -16.88
CA GLY A 216 -3.00 4.30 -18.08
C GLY A 216 -1.90 3.40 -18.67
N ASP A 217 -1.38 3.82 -19.82
CA ASP A 217 -0.19 3.23 -20.45
C ASP A 217 1.08 3.82 -19.83
N VAL A 218 1.63 3.12 -18.85
CA VAL A 218 2.91 3.45 -18.18
C VAL A 218 4.01 2.45 -18.51
N THR A 219 3.81 1.63 -19.54
CA THR A 219 4.73 0.54 -19.91
C THR A 219 6.16 1.02 -20.16
N GLY A 220 6.33 2.20 -20.76
CA GLY A 220 7.65 2.79 -21.00
C GLY A 220 8.46 3.03 -19.71
N ASN A 221 7.81 3.61 -18.69
CA ASN A 221 8.44 3.86 -17.40
C ASN A 221 8.75 2.55 -16.68
N ILE A 222 7.78 1.62 -16.65
CA ILE A 222 7.95 0.32 -16.00
C ILE A 222 9.09 -0.49 -16.63
N ASN A 223 9.14 -0.55 -17.96
CA ASN A 223 10.21 -1.26 -18.67
C ASN A 223 11.59 -0.63 -18.43
N THR A 224 11.66 0.67 -18.20
CA THR A 224 12.91 1.35 -17.82
C THR A 224 13.38 0.87 -16.44
N TRP A 225 12.49 0.81 -15.45
CA TRP A 225 12.83 0.32 -14.11
C TRP A 225 13.14 -1.17 -14.08
N ILE A 226 12.47 -1.99 -14.89
CA ILE A 226 12.81 -3.41 -15.09
C ILE A 226 14.23 -3.52 -15.68
N GLY A 227 14.53 -2.76 -16.73
CA GLY A 227 15.87 -2.74 -17.35
C GLY A 227 16.99 -2.29 -16.41
N ASN A 228 16.67 -1.45 -15.41
CA ASN A 228 17.59 -1.01 -14.36
C ASN A 228 17.70 -2.01 -13.19
N GLY A 229 16.90 -3.08 -13.15
CA GLY A 229 16.88 -4.05 -12.06
C GLY A 229 16.17 -3.56 -10.79
N GLN A 230 15.37 -2.49 -10.89
CA GLN A 230 14.60 -1.96 -9.76
C GLN A 230 13.24 -2.66 -9.59
N ILE A 231 12.69 -3.17 -10.69
CA ILE A 231 11.53 -4.06 -10.68
C ILE A 231 12.00 -5.43 -11.17
N VAL A 232 11.87 -6.45 -10.34
CA VAL A 232 12.33 -7.81 -10.64
C VAL A 232 11.21 -8.83 -10.47
N GLY A 233 11.44 -10.01 -11.05
CA GLY A 233 10.58 -11.17 -10.88
C GLY A 233 11.19 -12.19 -9.93
N ASP A 234 10.36 -12.95 -9.22
CA ASP A 234 10.73 -14.19 -8.52
C ASP A 234 11.92 -14.07 -7.56
N GLY A 235 11.91 -13.11 -6.64
CA GLY A 235 12.99 -12.98 -5.64
C GLY A 235 14.28 -12.41 -6.24
N GLY A 236 14.18 -11.70 -7.36
CA GLY A 236 15.33 -11.18 -8.11
C GLY A 236 16.02 -12.21 -9.02
N ALA A 237 15.53 -13.45 -9.07
CA ALA A 237 16.07 -14.47 -9.98
C ALA A 237 15.47 -14.40 -11.39
N GLY A 238 14.27 -13.83 -11.53
CA GLY A 238 13.54 -13.66 -12.78
C GLY A 238 13.42 -12.19 -13.19
N THR A 239 12.80 -11.99 -14.36
CA THR A 239 12.40 -10.67 -14.84
C THR A 239 10.91 -10.44 -14.57
N ALA A 240 10.52 -9.20 -14.35
CA ALA A 240 9.12 -8.81 -14.42
C ALA A 240 8.76 -8.43 -15.87
N SER A 241 7.47 -8.44 -16.20
CA SER A 241 6.94 -7.98 -17.48
C SER A 241 5.79 -7.01 -17.28
N ALA A 242 5.69 -6.00 -18.14
CA ALA A 242 4.60 -5.03 -18.15
C ALA A 242 3.78 -5.16 -19.42
N SER A 243 2.45 -5.22 -19.28
CA SER A 243 1.50 -5.29 -20.39
C SER A 243 0.41 -4.25 -20.21
N TYR A 244 0.20 -3.40 -21.22
CA TYR A 244 -0.91 -2.47 -21.27
C TYR A 244 -2.13 -3.10 -21.94
N ASP A 245 -3.30 -2.93 -21.33
CA ASP A 245 -4.60 -3.28 -21.90
C ASP A 245 -5.41 -2.00 -22.16
N ILE A 246 -5.67 -1.72 -23.43
CA ILE A 246 -6.45 -0.57 -23.89
C ILE A 246 -7.94 -0.66 -23.48
N GLY A 247 -8.46 -1.86 -23.23
CA GLY A 247 -9.86 -2.07 -22.84
C GLY A 247 -10.15 -1.62 -21.41
N SER A 248 -9.23 -1.92 -20.48
CA SER A 248 -9.28 -1.46 -19.09
C SER A 248 -8.56 -0.13 -18.87
N ASP A 249 -7.78 0.34 -19.84
CA ASP A 249 -6.85 1.46 -19.71
C ASP A 249 -5.91 1.28 -18.50
N THR A 250 -5.30 0.09 -18.40
CA THR A 250 -4.38 -0.23 -17.30
C THR A 250 -3.12 -0.93 -17.79
N THR A 251 -2.00 -0.67 -17.12
CA THR A 251 -0.76 -1.43 -17.24
C THR A 251 -0.68 -2.43 -16.09
N THR A 252 -0.52 -3.72 -16.42
CA THR A 252 -0.32 -4.79 -15.44
C THR A 252 1.13 -5.26 -15.45
N VAL A 253 1.73 -5.38 -14.27
CA VAL A 253 3.09 -5.89 -14.05
C VAL A 253 3.02 -7.20 -13.28
N ILE A 254 3.64 -8.24 -13.84
CA ILE A 254 3.67 -9.60 -13.29
C ILE A 254 5.09 -10.19 -13.41
N PRO A 255 5.46 -11.20 -12.59
CA PRO A 255 6.67 -11.98 -12.88
C PRO A 255 6.55 -12.59 -14.27
N GLU A 256 7.63 -12.61 -15.04
CA GLU A 256 7.66 -13.44 -16.25
C GLU A 256 7.48 -14.90 -15.83
N PRO A 257 6.43 -15.59 -16.30
CA PRO A 257 6.25 -16.96 -15.93
C PRO A 257 7.46 -17.73 -16.49
N GLY A 258 8.18 -18.45 -15.62
CA GLY A 258 9.44 -19.17 -15.92
C GLY A 258 9.39 -20.11 -17.15
N THR A 259 8.21 -20.29 -17.74
CA THR A 259 7.98 -20.77 -19.11
C THR A 259 8.90 -20.17 -20.16
N LEU A 260 9.26 -18.87 -20.15
CA LEU A 260 10.17 -18.32 -21.16
C LEU A 260 11.61 -18.85 -21.00
N GLY A 261 12.08 -18.99 -19.76
CA GLY A 261 13.34 -19.69 -19.47
C GLY A 261 13.31 -21.16 -19.90
N MET A 262 12.17 -21.84 -19.71
CA MET A 262 11.98 -23.20 -20.19
C MET A 262 11.93 -23.30 -21.72
N VAL A 263 11.34 -22.34 -22.42
CA VAL A 263 11.32 -22.31 -23.89
C VAL A 263 12.71 -22.07 -24.45
N ALA A 264 13.53 -21.21 -23.83
CA ALA A 264 14.93 -21.04 -24.20
C ALA A 264 15.75 -22.33 -23.97
N LEU A 265 15.54 -23.00 -22.84
CA LEU A 265 16.21 -24.27 -22.51
C LEU A 265 15.80 -25.40 -23.48
N MET A 266 14.51 -25.53 -23.78
CA MET A 266 14.00 -26.58 -24.68
C MET A 266 14.29 -26.28 -26.16
N GLY A 267 14.26 -25.01 -26.58
CA GLY A 267 14.59 -24.59 -27.94
C GLY A 267 16.08 -24.76 -28.28
N GLY A 268 16.98 -24.49 -27.33
CA GLY A 268 18.41 -24.74 -27.48
C GLY A 268 18.76 -26.23 -27.59
N GLY A 269 18.05 -27.10 -26.87
CA GLY A 269 18.22 -28.55 -26.97
C GLY A 269 17.74 -29.14 -28.30
N LEU A 270 16.62 -28.64 -28.84
CA LEU A 270 16.06 -29.13 -30.11
C LEU A 270 16.90 -28.75 -31.34
N LEU A 271 17.65 -27.64 -31.30
CA LEU A 271 18.53 -27.27 -32.41
C LEU A 271 19.81 -28.10 -32.50
N TRP A 272 20.25 -28.73 -31.40
CA TRP A 272 21.53 -29.46 -31.37
C TRP A 272 21.43 -30.93 -31.80
N VAL A 273 20.22 -31.52 -31.82
CA VAL A 273 20.03 -32.95 -32.15
C VAL A 273 20.12 -33.25 -33.65
N ARG A 274 20.03 -32.25 -34.55
CA ARG A 274 20.03 -32.51 -36.01
C ARG A 274 21.39 -32.65 -36.68
N ARG A 275 22.53 -32.49 -35.99
CA ARG A 275 23.86 -32.52 -36.65
C ARG A 275 24.59 -33.86 -36.63
N LYS A 276 24.01 -34.96 -36.12
CA LYS A 276 24.75 -36.23 -35.94
C LYS A 276 24.30 -37.42 -36.80
N PHE A 277 23.51 -37.23 -37.86
CA PHE A 277 23.11 -38.32 -38.77
C PHE A 277 23.34 -37.97 -40.25
N MET A 278 24.59 -37.67 -40.62
CA MET A 278 25.07 -37.72 -42.00
C MET A 278 26.46 -38.37 -42.03
N ILE A 279 26.51 -39.70 -41.96
CA ILE A 279 27.60 -40.55 -42.45
C ILE A 279 26.94 -41.75 -43.13
#